data_AF-A0A832M0Q4-F1
#
_entry.id   AF-A0A832M0Q4-F1
#
_cell.length_a   1.000
_cell.length_b   1.000
_cell.length_c   1.000
_cell.angle_alpha   90.00
_cell.angle_beta   90.00
_cell.angle_gamma   90.00
#
_symmetry.space_group_name_H-M   'P 1'
#
loop_
_entity.id
_entity.type
_entity.pdbx_description
1 polymer ?
#
loop_
_entity_poly.entity_id
_entity_poly.type
_entity_poly.pdbx_seq_one_letter_code
_entity_poly.pdbx_strand_id
1 'polypeptide(L)' 'MNQEERVLGVATWGDPYRWLHAEYVADGKLVRAFSTLNILREVEKPVKILVIVLDTLAKYE' A
#
# COMPACT_ATOMS: atom_id res chain seq x y z
N MET A 1 24.25 -19.56 -5.35
CA MET A 1 23.51 -18.29 -5.59
C MET A 1 22.48 -18.16 -4.50
N ASN A 2 22.65 -17.20 -3.58
CA ASN A 2 21.56 -16.80 -2.69
C ASN A 2 20.45 -16.22 -3.59
N GLN A 3 19.29 -16.86 -3.65
CA GLN A 3 18.13 -16.18 -4.21
C GLN A 3 17.75 -15.10 -3.22
N GLU A 4 17.98 -13.83 -3.57
CA GLU A 4 17.45 -12.72 -2.79
C GLU A 4 15.94 -12.92 -2.63
N GLU A 5 15.46 -12.83 -1.39
CA GLU A 5 14.04 -12.93 -1.07
C GLU A 5 13.26 -11.86 -1.84
N ARG A 6 12.24 -12.28 -2.59
CA ARG A 6 11.43 -11.38 -3.42
C ARG A 6 10.05 -11.23 -2.79
N VAL A 7 9.74 -10.01 -2.38
CA VAL A 7 8.46 -9.68 -1.77
C VAL A 7 7.49 -9.16 -2.84
N LEU A 8 6.28 -9.74 -2.88
CA LEU A 8 5.14 -9.24 -3.65
C LEU A 8 4.15 -8.56 -2.69
N GLY A 9 3.94 -7.26 -2.88
CA GLY A 9 2.91 -6.54 -2.13
C GLY A 9 1.54 -6.75 -2.76
N VAL A 10 0.53 -7.13 -1.96
CA VAL A 10 -0.87 -7.21 -2.40
C VAL A 10 -1.72 -6.40 -1.44
N ALA A 11 -2.47 -5.42 -1.97
CA ALA A 11 -3.33 -4.57 -1.17
C ALA A 11 -4.73 -4.49 -1.80
N THR A 12 -5.77 -4.68 -0.99
CA THR A 12 -7.15 -4.42 -1.39
C THR A 12 -7.52 -3.00 -1.04
N TRP A 13 -8.02 -2.24 -2.02
CA TRP A 13 -8.44 -0.86 -1.84
C TRP A 13 -9.97 -0.77 -1.95
N GLY A 14 -10.58 -0.13 -0.95
CA GLY A 14 -11.95 0.35 -1.02
C GLY A 14 -12.02 1.66 -1.81
N ASP A 15 -12.59 2.69 -1.22
CA ASP A 15 -12.70 4.02 -1.82
C ASP A 15 -11.58 4.97 -1.36
N PRO A 16 -10.51 5.15 -2.16
CA PRO A 16 -9.39 6.02 -1.79
C PRO A 16 -9.76 7.51 -1.74
N TYR A 17 -10.85 7.95 -2.37
CA TYR A 17 -11.29 9.35 -2.35
C TYR A 17 -11.81 9.79 -0.99
N ARG A 18 -12.22 8.84 -0.14
CA ARG A 18 -12.68 9.10 1.23
C ARG A 18 -11.57 9.00 2.27
N TRP A 19 -10.37 8.59 1.87
CA TRP A 19 -9.28 8.42 2.81
C TRP A 19 -8.68 9.75 3.22
N LEU A 20 -8.47 9.90 4.52
CA LEU A 20 -7.76 11.02 5.10
C LEU A 20 -6.31 10.63 5.34
N HIS A 21 -5.44 11.63 5.39
CA HIS A 21 -4.06 11.38 5.80
C HIS A 21 -4.03 10.93 7.27
N ALA A 22 -3.24 9.89 7.53
CA ALA A 22 -2.95 9.39 8.87
C ALA A 22 -1.44 9.18 9.02
N GLU A 23 -0.99 9.09 10.27
CA GLU A 23 0.36 8.65 10.59
C GLU A 23 0.37 7.13 10.71
N TYR A 24 1.23 6.47 9.95
CA TYR A 24 1.45 5.04 10.00
C TYR A 24 2.82 4.76 10.61
N VAL A 25 2.89 3.70 11.42
CA VAL A 25 4.12 3.25 12.07
C VAL A 25 4.33 1.76 11.82
N ALA A 26 5.52 1.40 11.33
CA ALA A 26 5.93 0.02 11.12
C ALA A 26 7.46 -0.05 11.07
N ASP A 27 8.05 -1.07 11.70
CA ASP A 27 9.51 -1.32 11.76
C ASP A 27 10.33 -0.06 12.09
N GLY A 28 9.90 0.70 13.10
CA GLY A 28 10.55 1.94 13.53
C GLY A 28 10.45 3.13 12.58
N LYS A 29 9.77 2.98 11.43
CA LYS A 29 9.48 4.07 10.50
C LYS A 29 8.14 4.72 10.82
N LEU A 30 8.05 6.04 10.59
CA LEU A 30 6.82 6.82 10.68
C LEU A 30 6.60 7.58 9.37
N VAL A 31 5.43 7.41 8.76
CA VAL A 31 5.05 8.06 7.51
C VAL A 31 3.65 8.64 7.63
N ARG A 32 3.50 9.93 7.33
CA ARG A 32 2.19 10.55 7.14
C ARG A 32 1.75 10.37 5.68
N ALA A 33 0.71 9.59 5.45
CA ALA A 33 0.22 9.27 4.10
C ALA A 33 -1.28 9.02 4.09
N PHE A 34 -1.86 8.96 2.89
CA PHE A 34 -3.27 8.62 2.68
C PHE A 34 -3.55 7.11 2.65
N SER A 35 -2.50 6.28 2.55
CA SER A 35 -2.61 4.82 2.47
C SER A 35 -1.50 4.13 3.26
N THR A 36 -1.81 2.99 3.86
CA THR A 36 -0.85 2.07 4.48
C THR A 36 0.18 1.54 3.48
N LEU A 37 -0.16 1.52 2.18
CA LEU A 37 0.75 1.02 1.15
C LEU A 37 2.06 1.84 1.09
N ASN A 38 2.03 3.11 1.48
CA ASN A 38 3.20 3.98 1.52
C ASN A 38 4.25 3.46 2.51
N ILE A 39 3.87 3.17 3.74
CA ILE A 39 4.83 2.65 4.75
C ILE A 39 5.25 1.22 4.43
N LEU A 40 4.34 0.38 3.92
CA LEU A 40 4.66 -0.99 3.55
C LEU A 40 5.67 -1.05 2.40
N ARG A 41 5.60 -0.12 1.44
CA ARG A 41 6.62 0.00 0.39
C ARG A 41 8.00 0.30 0.97
N GLU A 42 8.08 1.10 2.02
CA GLU A 42 9.35 1.46 2.65
C GLU A 42 9.95 0.37 3.53
N VAL A 43 9.12 -0.38 4.24
CA VAL A 43 9.53 -1.44 5.16
C VAL A 43 9.82 -2.73 4.39
N GLU A 44 8.84 -3.21 3.62
CA GLU A 44 8.88 -4.53 2.99
C GLU A 44 9.65 -4.56 1.66
N LYS A 45 9.93 -3.37 1.08
CA LYS A 45 10.64 -3.20 -0.20
C LYS A 45 10.15 -4.17 -1.30
N PRO A 46 8.84 -4.25 -1.56
CA PRO A 46 8.30 -5.19 -2.54
C PRO A 46 8.82 -4.88 -3.95
N VAL A 47 9.20 -5.92 -4.70
CA VAL A 47 9.67 -5.77 -6.09
C VAL A 47 8.53 -5.45 -7.06
N LYS A 48 7.30 -5.79 -6.67
CA LYS A 48 6.05 -5.46 -7.38
C LYS A 48 4.94 -5.28 -6.36
N ILE A 49 3.95 -4.46 -6.73
CA ILE A 49 2.73 -4.25 -5.95
C ILE A 49 1.52 -4.49 -6.85
N LEU A 50 0.57 -5.29 -6.36
CA LEU A 50 -0.75 -5.47 -6.95
C LEU A 50 -1.78 -4.78 -6.05
N VAL A 51 -2.50 -3.80 -6.60
CA VAL A 51 -3.64 -3.18 -5.94
C VAL A 51 -4.92 -3.75 -6.53
N ILE A 52 -5.77 -4.32 -5.67
CA ILE A 52 -7.05 -4.91 -6.05
C ILE A 52 -8.16 -3.93 -5.68
N VAL A 53 -8.89 -3.46 -6.68
CA VAL A 53 -10.02 -2.55 -6.54
C VAL A 53 -11.28 -3.16 -7.15
N LEU A 54 -12.44 -2.64 -6.77
CA LEU A 54 -13.72 -2.97 -7.39
C LEU A 54 -14.04 -1.99 -8.53
N ASP A 55 -14.75 -2.48 -9.54
CA ASP A 55 -15.24 -1.68 -10.67
C ASP A 55 -16.28 -0.62 -10.25
N THR A 56 -16.86 -0.76 -9.06
CA THR A 56 -17.73 0.25 -8.44
C THR A 56 -17.05 1.61 -8.25
N LEU A 57 -15.71 1.68 -8.29
CA LEU A 57 -14.97 2.95 -8.31
C LEU A 57 -15.10 3.73 -9.63
N ALA A 58 -15.53 3.10 -10.72
CA ALA A 58 -15.61 3.75 -12.04
C ALA A 58 -16.72 4.81 -12.14
N LYS A 59 -17.70 4.80 -11.23
CA LYS A 59 -18.85 5.73 -11.21
C LYS A 59 -18.78 6.70 -10.03
N TYR A 60 -17.63 7.29 -9.80
CA TYR A 60 -17.49 8.33 -8.79
C TYR A 60 -18.10 9.64 -9.35
N GLU A 61 -19.25 10.05 -8.81
CA GLU A 61 -19.86 11.38 -9.03
C GLU A 61 -19.33 12.40 -8.01
#